data_AF-A0A9E0WRZ0-F1
#
_entry.id   AF-A0A9E0WRZ0-F1
#
_cell.length_a   1.000
_cell.length_b   1.000
_cell.length_c   1.000
_cell.angle_alpha   90.00
_cell.angle_beta   90.00
_cell.angle_gamma   90.00
#
_symmetry.space_group_name_H-M   'P 1'
#
loop_
_entity.id
_entity.type
_entity.pdbx_description
1 polymer ?
#
loop_
_entity_poly.entity_id
_entity_poly.type
_entity_poly.pdbx_seq_one_letter_code
_entity_poly.pdbx_strand_id
1 'polypeptide(L)'
;MAIWLIRAGSHGEYEQKFIQENRVFVTWDGLDVNLGKLADRPELVAAMMQRYPDAKPGRIKNWVSQIWPFAHEMKKGDWVVVPLKSQPAIQIGEITSDYNFEKNGENPYFHWRSVKWIAEAIPRAHFGKDL
;
A
#
# COMPACT_ATOMS: atom_id res chain seq x y z
N MET A 1 -12.22 -5.69 -12.41
CA MET A 1 -11.45 -6.37 -11.37
C MET A 1 -9.99 -6.25 -11.75
N ALA A 2 -9.18 -5.63 -10.89
CA ALA A 2 -7.73 -5.50 -11.06
C ALA A 2 -6.99 -6.27 -9.95
N ILE A 3 -5.70 -6.55 -10.18
CA ILE A 3 -4.81 -7.19 -9.22
C ILE A 3 -3.68 -6.20 -8.91
N TRP A 4 -3.46 -5.92 -7.62
CA TRP A 4 -2.51 -4.93 -7.13
C TRP A 4 -1.39 -5.62 -6.35
N LEU A 5 -0.15 -5.35 -6.73
CA LEU A 5 1.03 -5.80 -5.98
C LEU A 5 1.35 -4.78 -4.89
N ILE A 6 1.26 -5.19 -3.63
CA ILE A 6 1.59 -4.33 -2.48
C ILE A 6 2.76 -4.96 -1.72
N ARG A 7 3.78 -4.16 -1.42
CA ARG A 7 4.93 -4.58 -0.62
C ARG A 7 4.83 -3.95 0.77
N ALA A 8 4.84 -4.79 1.80
CA ALA A 8 4.70 -4.37 3.19
C ALA A 8 6.05 -4.00 3.81
N GLY A 9 6.74 -3.04 3.18
CA GLY A 9 8.08 -2.61 3.57
C GLY A 9 9.17 -3.26 2.73
N SER A 10 10.40 -2.74 2.85
CA SER A 10 11.55 -3.24 2.08
C SER A 10 12.09 -4.57 2.61
N HIS A 11 11.90 -4.79 3.91
CA HIS A 11 12.30 -6.00 4.64
C HIS A 11 11.09 -6.81 5.14
N GLY A 12 9.86 -6.39 4.80
CA GLY A 12 8.64 -7.02 5.27
C GLY A 12 8.21 -6.58 6.68
N GLU A 13 8.76 -5.47 7.17
CA GLU A 13 8.55 -4.94 8.52
C GLU A 13 7.06 -4.65 8.85
N TYR A 14 6.19 -4.54 7.84
CA TYR A 14 4.76 -4.25 8.02
C TYR A 14 3.85 -5.47 7.76
N GLU A 15 4.41 -6.61 7.33
CA GLU A 15 3.64 -7.81 6.93
C GLU A 15 2.71 -8.29 8.03
N GLN A 16 3.23 -8.37 9.27
CA GLN A 16 2.48 -8.87 10.40
C GLN A 16 1.23 -8.03 10.68
N LYS A 17 1.36 -6.69 10.64
CA LYS A 17 0.22 -5.79 10.88
C LYS A 17 -0.82 -5.89 9.76
N PHE A 18 -0.37 -6.02 8.50
CA PHE A 18 -1.28 -6.21 7.37
C PHE A 18 -2.17 -7.44 7.57
N ILE A 19 -1.54 -8.56 7.94
CA ILE A 19 -2.22 -9.84 8.10
C ILE A 19 -3.14 -9.81 9.32
N GLN A 20 -2.63 -9.41 10.49
CA GLN A 20 -3.37 -9.43 11.75
C GLN A 20 -4.58 -8.48 11.75
N GLU A 21 -4.45 -7.30 11.14
CA GLU A 21 -5.54 -6.33 11.09
C GLU A 21 -6.47 -6.53 9.89
N ASN A 22 -6.20 -7.49 9.00
CA ASN A 22 -6.95 -7.67 7.75
C ASN A 22 -6.98 -6.36 6.94
N ARG A 23 -5.81 -5.72 6.80
CA ARG A 23 -5.65 -4.41 6.15
C ARG A 23 -4.39 -4.39 5.29
N VAL A 24 -4.41 -3.57 4.25
CA VAL A 24 -3.21 -3.12 3.55
C VAL A 24 -3.03 -1.63 3.77
N PHE A 25 -1.79 -1.18 3.87
CA PHE A 25 -1.46 0.20 4.23
C PHE A 25 -0.55 0.88 3.20
N VAL A 26 -0.60 2.20 3.15
CA VAL A 26 0.49 3.02 2.60
C VAL A 26 1.41 3.36 3.76
N THR A 27 2.67 2.93 3.70
CA THR A 27 3.61 2.98 4.83
C THR A 27 4.74 3.97 4.59
N TRP A 28 4.39 5.20 4.19
CA TRP A 28 5.33 6.31 4.04
C TRP A 28 5.29 7.19 5.29
N ASP A 29 6.44 7.37 5.94
CA ASP A 29 6.54 8.10 7.22
C ASP A 29 6.03 9.54 7.11
N GLY A 30 5.17 9.95 8.05
CA GLY A 30 4.64 11.31 8.12
C GLY A 30 3.67 11.67 6.98
N LEU A 31 3.18 10.69 6.21
CA LEU A 31 2.14 10.92 5.20
C LEU A 31 0.76 11.06 5.85
N ASP A 32 0.58 12.13 6.63
CA ASP A 32 -0.61 12.40 7.46
C ASP A 32 -1.66 13.28 6.75
N VAL A 33 -1.69 13.26 5.41
CA VAL A 33 -2.64 14.04 4.59
C VAL A 33 -3.65 13.14 3.93
N ASN A 34 -4.92 13.54 3.92
CA ASN A 34 -5.97 12.77 3.24
C ASN A 34 -5.74 12.77 1.72
N LEU A 35 -5.23 11.66 1.20
CA LEU A 35 -4.90 11.48 -0.22
C LEU A 35 -6.16 11.56 -1.08
N GLY A 36 -7.28 11.00 -0.62
CA GLY A 36 -8.55 11.02 -1.34
C GLY A 36 -9.17 12.42 -1.53
N LYS A 37 -8.63 13.46 -0.87
CA LYS A 37 -9.04 14.85 -1.07
C LYS A 37 -8.19 15.59 -2.11
N LEU A 38 -7.09 14.99 -2.57
CA LEU A 38 -6.23 15.59 -3.58
C LEU A 38 -6.89 15.45 -4.96
N ALA A 39 -6.95 16.54 -5.71
CA ALA A 39 -7.63 16.59 -6.99
C ALA A 39 -6.86 15.82 -8.08
N ASP A 40 -5.53 15.85 -8.02
CA ASP A 40 -4.68 15.27 -9.05
C ASP A 40 -3.29 14.82 -8.54
N ARG A 41 -2.56 14.13 -9.42
CA ARG A 41 -1.19 13.68 -9.15
C ARG A 41 -0.23 14.84 -8.82
N PRO A 42 -0.26 16.00 -9.52
CA PRO A 42 0.50 17.19 -9.13
C PRO A 42 0.32 17.64 -7.68
N GLU A 43 -0.90 17.66 -7.15
CA GLU A 43 -1.14 17.99 -5.73
C GLU A 43 -0.46 16.99 -4.79
N LEU A 44 -0.53 15.69 -5.12
CA LEU A 44 0.20 14.68 -4.36
C LEU A 44 1.72 14.85 -4.47
N VAL A 45 2.26 15.22 -5.64
CA VAL A 45 3.69 15.55 -5.78
C VAL A 45 4.08 16.70 -4.85
N ALA A 46 3.29 17.78 -4.81
CA ALA A 46 3.56 18.92 -3.92
C ALA A 46 3.52 18.51 -2.44
N ALA A 47 2.49 17.75 -2.03
CA ALA A 47 2.34 17.25 -0.66
C ALA A 47 3.51 16.35 -0.23
N MET A 48 4.03 15.53 -1.15
CA MET A 48 5.19 14.68 -0.93
C MET A 48 6.50 15.49 -0.86
N MET A 49 6.70 16.48 -1.74
CA MET A 49 7.90 17.34 -1.70
C MET A 49 8.00 18.14 -0.39
N GLN A 50 6.87 18.59 0.15
CA GLN A 50 6.84 19.28 1.45
C GLN A 50 7.27 18.37 2.61
N ARG A 51 6.88 17.09 2.57
CA ARG A 51 7.13 16.10 3.64
C ARG A 51 8.51 15.46 3.55
N TYR A 52 9.04 15.32 2.34
CA TYR A 52 10.32 14.67 2.07
C TYR A 52 11.26 15.63 1.32
N PRO A 53 11.70 16.73 1.96
CA PRO A 53 12.53 17.76 1.30
C PRO A 53 13.87 17.21 0.80
N ASP A 54 14.40 16.15 1.44
CA ASP A 54 15.67 15.52 1.08
C ASP A 54 15.52 14.48 -0.06
N ALA A 55 14.29 14.13 -0.44
CA ALA A 55 14.06 13.17 -1.50
C ALA A 55 14.18 13.81 -2.88
N LYS A 56 15.00 13.22 -3.75
CA LYS A 56 15.17 13.68 -5.14
C LYS A 56 13.82 13.66 -5.88
N PRO A 57 13.56 14.62 -6.80
CA PRO A 57 12.28 14.70 -7.53
C PRO A 57 11.87 13.42 -8.26
N GLY A 58 12.83 12.67 -8.83
CA GLY A 58 12.55 11.39 -9.47
C GLY A 58 12.04 10.32 -8.50
N ARG A 59 12.54 10.31 -7.26
CA ARG A 59 12.06 9.42 -6.20
C ARG A 59 10.63 9.78 -5.79
N ILE A 60 10.34 11.07 -5.63
CA ILE A 60 8.97 11.55 -5.34
C ILE A 60 8.01 11.08 -6.43
N LYS A 61 8.33 11.28 -7.72
CA LYS A 61 7.47 10.82 -8.82
C LYS A 61 7.20 9.31 -8.78
N ASN A 62 8.21 8.50 -8.46
CA ASN A 62 8.06 7.06 -8.32
C ASN A 62 7.21 6.65 -7.11
N TRP A 63 7.24 7.42 -6.02
CA TRP A 63 6.36 7.19 -4.88
C TRP A 63 4.92 7.59 -5.20
N VAL A 64 4.71 8.75 -5.83
CA VAL A 64 3.39 9.21 -6.28
C VAL A 64 2.74 8.21 -7.23
N SER A 65 3.48 7.59 -8.13
CA SER A 65 2.92 6.57 -9.04
C SER A 65 2.40 5.33 -8.31
N GLN A 66 2.93 5.01 -7.13
CA GLN A 66 2.50 3.89 -6.29
C GLN A 66 1.37 4.28 -5.32
N ILE A 67 1.47 5.47 -4.73
CA ILE A 67 0.51 5.96 -3.72
C ILE A 67 -0.81 6.37 -4.36
N TRP A 68 -0.78 7.02 -5.53
CA TRP A 68 -1.98 7.54 -6.17
C TRP A 68 -3.03 6.47 -6.48
N PRO A 69 -2.69 5.32 -7.11
CA PRO A 69 -3.66 4.27 -7.35
C PRO A 69 -4.30 3.74 -6.06
N PHE A 70 -3.55 3.69 -4.96
CA PHE A 70 -4.07 3.23 -3.68
C PHE A 70 -5.27 4.05 -3.19
N ALA A 71 -5.18 5.37 -3.29
CA ALA A 71 -6.26 6.26 -2.85
C ALA A 71 -7.37 6.41 -3.89
N HIS A 72 -7.05 6.47 -5.19
CA HIS A 72 -7.99 6.90 -6.23
C HIS A 72 -8.45 5.82 -7.21
N GLU A 73 -7.70 4.74 -7.41
CA GLU A 73 -7.97 3.76 -8.47
C GLU A 73 -8.41 2.38 -7.93
N MET A 74 -7.84 1.96 -6.79
CA MET A 74 -8.22 0.73 -6.11
C MET A 74 -9.67 0.78 -5.61
N LYS A 75 -10.39 -0.34 -5.74
CA LYS A 75 -11.81 -0.45 -5.36
C LYS A 75 -12.12 -1.78 -4.69
N LYS A 76 -13.27 -1.82 -4.02
CA LYS A 76 -13.84 -3.06 -3.45
C LYS A 76 -13.97 -4.13 -4.55
N GLY A 77 -13.60 -5.36 -4.23
CA GLY A 77 -13.57 -6.51 -5.14
C GLY A 77 -12.31 -6.60 -6.01
N ASP A 78 -11.41 -5.62 -6.00
CA ASP A 78 -10.06 -5.82 -6.55
C ASP A 78 -9.22 -6.69 -5.60
N TRP A 79 -8.19 -7.33 -6.14
CA TRP A 79 -7.34 -8.23 -5.39
C TRP A 79 -6.00 -7.57 -5.06
N VAL A 80 -5.45 -7.93 -3.91
CA VAL A 80 -4.10 -7.56 -3.48
C VAL A 80 -3.23 -8.80 -3.38
N VAL A 81 -1.99 -8.65 -3.81
CA VAL A 81 -0.94 -9.66 -3.73
C VAL A 81 0.18 -9.07 -2.91
N VAL A 82 0.56 -9.74 -1.83
CA VAL A 82 1.61 -9.32 -0.90
C VAL A 82 2.68 -10.41 -0.84
N PRO A 83 3.80 -10.26 -1.56
CA PRO A 83 4.95 -11.13 -1.38
C PRO A 83 5.51 -10.96 0.03
N LEU A 84 5.66 -12.06 0.75
CA LEU A 84 6.20 -12.07 2.09
C LEU A 84 7.74 -12.18 2.04
N LYS A 85 8.41 -11.45 2.93
CA LYS A 85 9.85 -11.50 3.21
C LYS A 85 10.12 -12.35 4.44
N SER A 86 9.18 -12.41 5.38
CA SER A 86 9.21 -13.28 6.55
C SER A 86 9.27 -14.78 6.19
N GLN A 87 8.69 -15.15 5.05
CA GLN A 87 8.72 -16.50 4.50
C GLN A 87 8.61 -16.45 2.97
N PRO A 88 9.11 -17.45 2.23
CA PRO A 88 9.04 -17.48 0.77
C PRO A 88 7.63 -17.84 0.29
N ALA A 89 6.66 -16.98 0.57
CA ALA A 89 5.26 -17.17 0.24
C ALA A 89 4.60 -15.85 -0.22
N ILE A 90 3.42 -15.94 -0.80
CA ILE A 90 2.61 -14.83 -1.27
C ILE A 90 1.26 -14.89 -0.58
N GLN A 91 0.89 -13.79 0.07
CA GLN A 91 -0.43 -13.61 0.65
C GLN A 91 -1.34 -12.95 -0.38
N ILE A 92 -2.55 -13.49 -0.56
CA ILE A 92 -3.55 -12.96 -1.50
C ILE A 92 -4.83 -12.60 -0.73
N GLY A 93 -5.39 -11.43 -1.02
CA GLY A 93 -6.63 -10.96 -0.42
C GLY A 93 -7.50 -10.16 -1.39
N GLU A 94 -8.77 -10.06 -1.06
CA GLU A 94 -9.75 -9.22 -1.77
C GLU A 94 -9.98 -7.94 -0.97
N ILE A 95 -10.01 -6.78 -1.63
CA ILE A 95 -10.31 -5.50 -0.98
C ILE A 95 -11.80 -5.44 -0.63
N THR A 96 -12.09 -5.18 0.64
CA THR A 96 -13.45 -5.14 1.18
C THR A 96 -13.92 -3.75 1.60
N SER A 97 -13.03 -2.75 1.61
CA SER A 97 -13.39 -1.35 1.90
C SER A 97 -12.96 -0.37 0.81
N ASP A 98 -13.59 0.81 0.83
CA ASP A 98 -13.04 1.99 0.16
C ASP A 98 -11.75 2.45 0.87
N TYR A 99 -11.10 3.48 0.33
CA TYR A 99 -9.92 4.09 0.94
C TYR A 99 -10.30 4.72 2.29
N ASN A 100 -9.49 4.46 3.32
CA ASN A 100 -9.62 5.07 4.63
C ASN A 100 -8.39 5.89 4.97
N PHE A 101 -8.63 7.02 5.63
CA PHE A 101 -7.61 7.91 6.16
C PHE A 101 -7.88 8.21 7.63
N GLU A 102 -6.87 8.04 8.46
CA GLU A 102 -6.92 8.30 9.89
C GLU A 102 -5.80 9.27 10.28
N LYS A 103 -6.15 10.55 10.44
CA LYS A 103 -5.16 11.61 10.73
C LYS A 103 -4.38 11.37 12.02
N ASN A 104 -5.03 10.79 13.03
CA ASN A 104 -4.44 10.50 14.34
C ASN A 104 -3.90 9.06 14.42
N GLY A 105 -3.76 8.39 13.27
CA GLY A 105 -3.20 7.04 13.20
C GLY A 105 -1.73 7.02 13.63
N GLU A 106 -1.26 5.85 14.04
CA GLU A 106 0.16 5.62 14.33
C GLU A 106 0.99 5.76 13.03
N ASN A 107 2.13 6.46 13.07
CA ASN A 107 3.03 6.54 11.92
C ASN A 107 3.64 5.16 11.60
N PRO A 108 3.64 4.66 10.35
CA PRO A 108 3.17 5.30 9.09
C PRO A 108 1.77 4.86 8.63
N TYR A 109 0.92 4.32 9.49
CA TYR A 109 -0.37 3.68 9.21
C TYR A 109 -1.56 4.63 9.07
N PHE A 110 -1.38 5.79 8.43
CA PHE A 110 -2.45 6.79 8.23
C PHE A 110 -3.47 6.38 7.17
N HIS A 111 -3.07 5.49 6.25
CA HIS A 111 -3.85 5.13 5.07
C HIS A 111 -4.01 3.63 5.00
N TRP A 112 -5.25 3.17 4.84
CA TRP A 112 -5.50 1.74 4.76
C TRP A 112 -6.74 1.39 3.96
N ARG A 113 -6.80 0.12 3.57
CA ARG A 113 -7.98 -0.55 3.03
C ARG A 113 -8.13 -1.90 3.71
N SER A 114 -9.35 -2.26 4.10
CA SER A 114 -9.65 -3.59 4.59
C SER A 114 -9.53 -4.60 3.47
N VAL A 115 -9.02 -5.77 3.81
CA VAL A 115 -8.85 -6.89 2.91
C VAL A 115 -9.34 -8.16 3.58
N LYS A 116 -9.97 -9.04 2.82
CA LYS A 116 -10.27 -10.41 3.24
C LYS A 116 -9.22 -11.33 2.63
N TRP A 117 -8.38 -11.92 3.47
CA TRP A 117 -7.40 -12.91 3.02
C TRP A 117 -8.11 -14.19 2.57
N ILE A 118 -7.78 -14.68 1.38
CA ILE A 118 -8.55 -15.74 0.70
C ILE A 118 -8.06 -17.14 1.08
N ALA A 119 -6.80 -17.27 1.53
CA ALA A 119 -6.20 -18.52 1.99
C ALA A 119 -4.96 -18.25 2.85
N GLU A 120 -4.36 -19.32 3.36
CA GLU A 120 -2.98 -19.31 3.85
C GLU A 120 -2.02 -18.85 2.75
N ALA A 121 -0.87 -18.30 3.16
CA ALA A 121 0.14 -17.83 2.22
C ALA A 121 0.63 -18.95 1.31
N ILE A 122 0.60 -18.72 -0.01
CA ILE A 122 0.93 -19.72 -1.02
C ILE A 122 2.44 -19.70 -1.26
N PRO A 123 3.15 -20.84 -1.28
CA PRO A 123 4.59 -20.88 -1.56
C PRO A 123 4.98 -20.11 -2.83
N ARG A 124 5.99 -19.24 -2.75
CA ARG A 124 6.48 -18.39 -3.86
C ARG A 124 6.93 -19.23 -5.06
N ALA A 125 7.35 -20.47 -4.84
CA ALA A 125 7.76 -21.42 -5.87
C ALA A 125 6.63 -21.76 -6.86
N HIS A 126 5.36 -21.55 -6.52
CA HIS A 126 4.23 -21.78 -7.41
C HIS A 126 4.01 -20.64 -8.43
N PHE A 127 4.77 -19.54 -8.32
CA PHE A 127 4.63 -18.35 -9.16
C PHE A 127 5.88 -18.14 -10.04
N GLY A 128 5.69 -17.57 -11.23
CA GLY A 128 6.78 -17.20 -12.15
C GLY A 128 7.78 -16.22 -11.52
N LYS A 129 8.97 -16.06 -12.13
CA LYS A 129 10.07 -15.27 -11.54
C LYS A 129 9.80 -13.76 -11.43
N ASP A 130 8.77 -13.25 -12.09
CA ASP A 130 8.48 -11.81 -12.19
C ASP A 130 7.72 -11.20 -10.98
N LEU A 131 7.53 -11.98 -9.90
CA LEU A 131 6.77 -11.61 -8.69
C LEU A 131 7.65 -11.31 -7.46
#